data_AF-A0A3N9UR20-F1
#
_entry.id   AF-A0A3N9UR20-F1
#
_cell.length_a   1.000
_cell.length_b   1.000
_cell.length_c   1.000
_cell.angle_alpha   90.00
_cell.angle_beta   90.00
_cell.angle_gamma   90.00
#
_symmetry.space_group_name_H-M   'P 1'
#
loop_
_entity.id
_entity.type
_entity.pdbx_description
1 polymer ?
#
loop_
_entity_poly.entity_id
_entity_poly.type
_entity_poly.pdbx_seq_one_letter_code
_entity_poly.pdbx_strand_id
1 'polypeptide(L)'
;MGVIKMSQRIFKLILVLMVFLFLTTAASALGYGSKVLPTDPDEAEALSPFFAGPEFAFIDLSNNGVFEPGDPVYLNINPSDGTVSENDVRITPFDTLAAGTQVQAADPDHDKILVRFGTYRYQAAELRYFDMDGDKSYSINDPVYLDFSPGEVSAGDVRITGYPGVSPLVGYEPATRVSDADPDSGKPTTTLPGVFGFYNFFGNVNNGGWAVYDGGDIIYLDTQYPFNTITVNDIRLSI
;
A
#
# COMPACT_ATOMS: atom_id res chain seq x y z
N MET A 1 -19.85 50.31 -17.43
CA MET A 1 -19.71 48.84 -17.33
C MET A 1 -18.44 48.45 -18.07
N GLY A 2 -17.30 48.35 -17.36
CA GLY A 2 -15.98 48.17 -17.97
C GLY A 2 -15.68 46.68 -18.15
N VAL A 3 -15.61 46.21 -19.39
CA VAL A 3 -15.17 44.84 -19.71
C VAL A 3 -13.65 44.79 -19.57
N ILE A 4 -13.16 44.08 -18.56
CA ILE A 4 -11.72 43.81 -18.41
C ILE A 4 -11.31 42.90 -19.59
N LYS A 5 -10.57 43.46 -20.55
CA LYS A 5 -9.95 42.66 -21.63
C LYS A 5 -8.78 41.88 -21.04
N MET A 6 -9.01 40.63 -20.70
CA MET A 6 -7.94 39.72 -20.30
C MET A 6 -7.02 39.47 -21.50
N SER A 7 -5.70 39.65 -21.33
CA SER A 7 -4.76 39.47 -22.44
C SER A 7 -4.68 37.98 -22.80
N GLN A 8 -4.53 37.68 -24.10
CA GLN A 8 -4.36 36.29 -24.57
C GLN A 8 -3.16 35.57 -23.91
N ARG A 9 -2.16 36.32 -23.42
CA ARG A 9 -1.02 35.75 -22.68
C ARG A 9 -1.42 35.30 -21.27
N ILE A 10 -2.27 36.06 -20.58
CA ILE A 10 -2.79 35.70 -19.25
C ILE A 10 -3.75 34.51 -19.35
N PHE A 11 -4.59 34.46 -20.39
CA PHE A 11 -5.47 33.32 -20.64
C PHE A 11 -4.69 32.02 -20.92
N LYS A 12 -3.64 32.08 -21.74
CA LYS A 12 -2.76 30.93 -21.99
C LYS A 12 -2.00 30.50 -20.74
N LEU A 13 -1.53 31.44 -19.92
CA LEU A 13 -0.85 31.12 -18.66
C LEU A 13 -1.78 30.42 -17.68
N ILE A 14 -3.03 30.87 -17.54
CA ILE A 14 -4.04 30.21 -16.68
C ILE A 14 -4.38 28.82 -17.21
N LEU A 15 -4.52 28.65 -18.53
CA LEU A 15 -4.76 27.34 -19.13
C LEU A 15 -3.60 26.37 -18.87
N VAL A 16 -2.36 26.83 -19.03
CA VAL A 16 -1.16 26.01 -18.75
C VAL A 16 -1.05 25.68 -17.26
N LEU A 17 -1.37 26.63 -16.37
CA LEU A 17 -1.37 26.38 -14.92
C LEU A 17 -2.45 25.36 -14.53
N MET A 18 -3.66 25.47 -15.10
CA MET A 18 -4.73 24.49 -14.89
C MET A 18 -4.35 23.11 -15.41
N VAL A 19 -3.77 23.01 -16.61
CA VAL A 19 -3.29 21.73 -17.15
C VAL A 19 -2.19 21.14 -16.26
N PHE A 20 -1.28 21.95 -15.71
CA PHE A 20 -0.30 21.49 -14.72
C PHE A 20 -0.93 21.03 -13.40
N LEU A 21 -1.97 21.72 -12.92
CA LEU A 21 -2.72 21.35 -11.72
C LEU A 21 -3.51 20.04 -11.88
N PHE A 22 -4.01 19.72 -13.09
CA PHE A 22 -4.71 18.46 -13.37
C PHE A 22 -3.75 17.27 -13.57
N LEU A 23 -2.52 17.51 -14.03
CA LEU A 23 -1.51 16.45 -14.21
C LEU A 23 -0.96 15.94 -12.87
N THR A 24 -0.86 16.80 -11.86
CA THR A 24 -0.34 16.41 -10.54
C THR A 24 -1.32 15.57 -9.71
N THR A 25 -2.64 15.67 -9.97
CA THR A 25 -3.65 14.91 -9.22
C THR A 25 -3.84 13.47 -9.72
N ALA A 26 -3.45 13.16 -10.96
CA ALA A 26 -3.60 11.81 -11.51
C ALA A 26 -2.51 10.84 -10.99
N ALA A 27 -1.31 11.35 -10.68
CA ALA A 27 -0.20 10.51 -10.23
C ALA A 27 -0.39 9.96 -8.80
N SER A 28 -1.14 10.65 -7.92
CA SER A 28 -1.46 10.12 -6.59
C SER A 28 -2.58 9.08 -6.60
N ALA A 29 -3.33 8.96 -7.70
CA ALA A 29 -4.46 8.04 -7.79
C ALA A 29 -4.05 6.58 -8.01
N LEU A 30 -2.81 6.34 -8.47
CA LEU A 30 -2.28 5.00 -8.79
C LEU A 30 -1.05 4.63 -7.93
N GLY A 31 -0.87 5.31 -6.81
CA GLY A 31 0.28 5.11 -5.92
C GLY A 31 0.12 3.91 -4.97
N TYR A 32 1.20 3.59 -4.25
CA TYR A 32 1.15 2.66 -3.11
C TYR A 32 0.07 3.10 -2.11
N GLY A 33 -0.74 2.16 -1.64
CA GLY A 33 -1.81 2.43 -0.68
C GLY A 33 -3.00 3.18 -1.27
N SER A 34 -3.01 3.45 -2.58
CA SER A 34 -4.21 3.93 -3.26
C SER A 34 -5.24 2.82 -3.36
N LYS A 35 -6.51 3.22 -3.26
CA LYS A 35 -7.63 2.32 -3.54
C LYS A 35 -8.04 2.45 -4.98
N VAL A 36 -8.46 1.35 -5.58
CA VAL A 36 -9.07 1.32 -6.91
C VAL A 36 -10.40 2.05 -6.84
N LEU A 37 -10.56 3.08 -7.66
CA LEU A 37 -11.78 3.89 -7.74
C LEU A 37 -12.68 3.42 -8.90
N PRO A 38 -13.96 3.83 -8.94
CA PRO A 38 -14.76 3.61 -10.13
C PRO A 38 -14.10 4.25 -11.35
N THR A 39 -14.04 3.54 -12.49
CA THR A 39 -13.38 3.94 -13.74
C THR A 39 -11.85 4.04 -13.68
N ASP A 40 -11.25 3.48 -12.63
CA ASP A 40 -9.81 3.34 -12.52
C ASP A 40 -9.27 2.47 -13.69
N PRO A 41 -8.13 2.83 -14.32
CA PRO A 41 -7.54 2.05 -15.40
C PRO A 41 -7.32 0.58 -15.10
N ASP A 42 -7.11 0.22 -13.83
CA ASP A 42 -6.86 -1.15 -13.41
C ASP A 42 -8.17 -1.93 -13.12
N GLU A 43 -9.32 -1.26 -13.04
CA GLU A 43 -10.61 -1.89 -12.74
C GLU A 43 -10.95 -2.99 -13.77
N ALA A 44 -11.38 -4.15 -13.27
CA ALA A 44 -11.74 -5.35 -14.02
C ALA A 44 -10.60 -6.11 -14.70
N GLU A 45 -9.35 -5.69 -14.53
CA GLU A 45 -8.19 -6.50 -14.93
C GLU A 45 -8.11 -7.80 -14.09
N ALA A 46 -7.57 -8.87 -14.67
CA ALA A 46 -7.53 -10.17 -14.01
C ALA A 46 -6.42 -10.24 -12.95
N LEU A 47 -6.76 -10.73 -11.75
CA LEU A 47 -5.79 -11.02 -10.70
C LEU A 47 -5.39 -12.49 -10.73
N SER A 48 -4.08 -12.71 -10.67
CA SER A 48 -3.50 -14.03 -10.50
C SER A 48 -3.20 -14.29 -9.02
N PRO A 49 -3.51 -15.49 -8.49
CA PRO A 49 -3.13 -15.85 -7.14
C PRO A 49 -1.63 -16.16 -7.06
N PHE A 50 -1.04 -15.91 -5.89
CA PHE A 50 0.31 -16.39 -5.62
C PHE A 50 0.34 -17.92 -5.42
N PHE A 51 1.43 -18.55 -5.86
CA PHE A 51 1.63 -19.99 -5.65
C PHE A 51 1.82 -20.34 -4.16
N ALA A 52 2.57 -19.50 -3.45
CA ALA A 52 2.67 -19.50 -1.99
C ALA A 52 2.18 -18.13 -1.50
N GLY A 53 1.30 -18.10 -0.50
CA GLY A 53 0.77 -16.85 0.03
C GLY A 53 1.89 -15.97 0.58
N PRO A 54 2.00 -14.71 0.15
CA PRO A 54 2.94 -13.77 0.75
C PRO A 54 2.72 -13.58 2.24
N GLU A 55 3.78 -13.29 2.97
CA GLU A 55 3.74 -13.05 4.42
C GLU A 55 4.37 -11.70 4.75
N PHE A 56 3.81 -10.98 5.73
CA PHE A 56 4.49 -9.81 6.28
C PHE A 56 5.71 -10.24 7.12
N ALA A 57 6.82 -9.53 6.94
CA ALA A 57 8.05 -9.72 7.69
C ALA A 57 8.78 -8.38 7.87
N PHE A 58 9.79 -8.33 8.73
CA PHE A 58 10.57 -7.12 8.98
C PHE A 58 12.07 -7.42 9.10
N ILE A 59 12.90 -6.40 8.94
CA ILE A 59 14.31 -6.46 9.29
C ILE A 59 14.46 -5.87 10.70
N ASP A 60 15.00 -6.64 11.65
CA ASP A 60 15.43 -6.12 12.96
C ASP A 60 16.76 -5.36 12.78
N LEU A 61 16.68 -4.04 12.63
CA LEU A 61 17.86 -3.21 12.35
C LEU A 61 18.77 -3.07 13.56
N SER A 62 18.20 -3.09 14.77
CA SER A 62 18.97 -2.98 16.01
C SER A 62 19.53 -4.32 16.48
N ASN A 63 19.07 -5.43 15.88
CA ASN A 63 19.45 -6.81 16.16
C ASN A 63 19.27 -7.16 17.65
N ASN A 64 18.21 -6.63 18.26
CA ASN A 64 17.88 -6.81 19.67
C ASN A 64 16.77 -7.86 19.89
N GLY A 65 16.20 -8.41 18.82
CA GLY A 65 15.11 -9.38 18.85
C GLY A 65 13.74 -8.78 19.17
N VAL A 66 13.56 -7.48 18.94
CA VAL A 66 12.33 -6.73 19.18
C VAL A 66 11.97 -5.99 17.90
N PHE A 67 10.70 -6.05 17.50
CA PHE A 67 10.21 -5.19 16.43
C PHE A 67 10.04 -3.77 16.95
N GLU A 68 10.71 -2.81 16.31
CA GLU A 68 10.70 -1.40 16.66
C GLU A 68 10.10 -0.55 15.54
N PRO A 69 9.54 0.65 15.83
CA PRO A 69 9.06 1.56 14.78
C PRO A 69 10.13 1.98 13.75
N GLY A 70 11.41 1.74 14.01
CA GLY A 70 12.48 1.97 13.03
C GLY A 70 12.65 0.84 12.01
N ASP A 71 12.11 -0.34 12.28
CA ASP A 71 12.37 -1.53 11.47
C ASP A 71 11.58 -1.49 10.16
N PRO A 72 12.21 -1.74 9.01
CA PRO A 72 11.53 -1.77 7.73
C PRO A 72 10.69 -3.05 7.61
N VAL A 73 9.49 -2.92 7.04
CA VAL A 73 8.51 -3.98 6.89
C VAL A 73 8.36 -4.30 5.41
N TYR A 74 8.21 -5.59 5.11
CA TYR A 74 8.12 -6.13 3.76
C TYR A 74 6.93 -7.07 3.65
N LEU A 75 6.36 -7.14 2.46
CA LEU A 75 5.56 -8.27 2.01
C LEU A 75 6.51 -9.23 1.31
N ASN A 76 6.88 -10.30 2.02
CA ASN A 76 7.77 -11.33 1.52
C ASN A 76 6.98 -12.30 0.62
N ILE A 77 7.34 -12.36 -0.65
CA ILE A 77 6.65 -13.14 -1.68
C ILE A 77 7.07 -14.61 -1.66
N ASN A 78 8.29 -14.89 -1.20
CA ASN A 78 8.78 -16.24 -0.94
C ASN A 78 9.17 -16.41 0.52
N PRO A 79 8.20 -16.56 1.46
CA PRO A 79 8.50 -16.59 2.88
C PRO A 79 9.59 -17.62 3.26
N SER A 80 9.71 -18.71 2.50
CA SER A 80 10.61 -19.83 2.76
C SER A 80 12.11 -19.52 2.70
N ASP A 81 12.53 -18.41 2.09
CA ASP A 81 13.95 -18.03 1.99
C ASP A 81 14.54 -17.45 3.28
N GLY A 82 13.72 -16.77 4.10
CA GLY A 82 14.12 -16.12 5.35
C GLY A 82 14.95 -14.85 5.16
N THR A 83 14.96 -14.28 3.96
CA THR A 83 15.72 -13.06 3.62
C THR A 83 14.90 -12.17 2.72
N VAL A 84 15.23 -10.88 2.66
CA VAL A 84 14.68 -10.00 1.64
C VAL A 84 15.23 -10.46 0.28
N SER A 85 14.34 -10.87 -0.62
CA SER A 85 14.69 -11.35 -1.96
C SER A 85 14.11 -10.46 -3.05
N GLU A 86 14.59 -10.63 -4.29
CA GLU A 86 14.06 -9.91 -5.44
C GLU A 86 12.54 -10.05 -5.55
N ASN A 87 11.86 -8.94 -5.85
CA ASN A 87 10.42 -8.81 -5.95
C ASN A 87 9.64 -8.87 -4.62
N ASP A 88 10.30 -9.01 -3.47
CA ASP A 88 9.67 -8.62 -2.20
C ASP A 88 9.26 -7.15 -2.26
N VAL A 89 8.16 -6.80 -1.60
CA VAL A 89 7.62 -5.44 -1.65
C VAL A 89 7.84 -4.72 -0.33
N ARG A 90 8.43 -3.52 -0.40
CA ARG A 90 8.60 -2.64 0.77
C ARG A 90 7.26 -2.11 1.22
N ILE A 91 6.81 -2.49 2.42
CA ILE A 91 5.59 -1.93 3.04
C ILE A 91 5.90 -0.61 3.74
N THR A 92 7.09 -0.50 4.33
CA THR A 92 7.66 0.77 4.76
C THR A 92 8.94 1.07 3.98
N PRO A 93 9.34 2.35 3.85
CA PRO A 93 10.57 2.70 3.14
C PRO A 93 11.81 2.08 3.77
N PHE A 94 12.81 1.80 2.93
CA PHE A 94 14.17 1.42 3.36
C PHE A 94 15.17 2.43 2.82
N ASP A 95 15.81 3.21 3.71
CA ASP A 95 16.71 4.30 3.33
C ASP A 95 16.03 5.26 2.31
N THR A 96 16.52 5.37 1.08
CA THR A 96 15.92 6.19 0.02
C THR A 96 14.90 5.44 -0.85
N LEU A 97 14.70 4.15 -0.63
CA LEU A 97 13.80 3.30 -1.41
C LEU A 97 12.39 3.38 -0.83
N ALA A 98 11.45 3.81 -1.66
CA ALA A 98 10.08 4.07 -1.25
C ALA A 98 9.29 2.79 -0.97
N ALA A 99 8.26 2.91 -0.13
CA ALA A 99 7.26 1.88 0.01
C ALA A 99 6.51 1.64 -1.32
N GLY A 100 5.98 0.43 -1.48
CA GLY A 100 5.38 -0.09 -2.71
C GLY A 100 6.37 -0.51 -3.79
N THR A 101 7.66 -0.20 -3.65
CA THR A 101 8.66 -0.65 -4.62
C THR A 101 9.04 -2.11 -4.38
N GLN A 102 9.22 -2.85 -5.47
CA GLN A 102 9.83 -4.17 -5.45
C GLN A 102 11.34 -4.07 -5.18
N VAL A 103 11.86 -4.99 -4.38
CA VAL A 103 13.30 -5.14 -4.13
C VAL A 103 13.99 -5.62 -5.41
N GLN A 104 15.09 -4.97 -5.75
CA GLN A 104 15.98 -5.34 -6.85
C GLN A 104 17.25 -6.00 -6.31
N ALA A 105 17.91 -6.82 -7.13
CA ALA A 105 19.14 -7.54 -6.75
C ALA A 105 20.28 -6.64 -6.24
N ALA A 106 20.30 -5.39 -6.71
CA ALA A 106 21.34 -4.41 -6.38
C ALA A 106 20.97 -3.52 -5.18
N ASP A 107 19.76 -3.66 -4.62
CA ASP A 107 19.30 -2.82 -3.53
C ASP A 107 20.04 -3.14 -2.22
N PRO A 108 20.30 -2.14 -1.36
CA PRO A 108 21.05 -2.31 -0.12
C PRO A 108 20.36 -3.18 0.94
N ASP A 109 19.07 -3.44 0.78
CA ASP A 109 18.28 -4.34 1.61
C ASP A 109 18.16 -5.76 1.06
N HIS A 110 18.64 -6.05 -0.15
CA HIS A 110 18.73 -7.42 -0.66
C HIS A 110 19.60 -8.31 0.25
N ASP A 111 19.22 -9.58 0.42
CA ASP A 111 19.84 -10.58 1.30
C ASP A 111 19.84 -10.24 2.82
N LYS A 112 19.16 -9.16 3.24
CA LYS A 112 18.98 -8.89 4.67
C LYS A 112 18.10 -9.97 5.28
N ILE A 113 18.43 -10.39 6.51
CA ILE A 113 17.65 -11.40 7.22
C ILE A 113 16.27 -10.84 7.54
N LEU A 114 15.23 -11.59 7.18
CA LEU A 114 13.85 -11.28 7.53
C LEU A 114 13.41 -12.04 8.77
N VAL A 115 12.72 -11.33 9.64
CA VAL A 115 12.03 -11.87 10.79
C VAL A 115 10.53 -11.86 10.51
N ARG A 116 9.91 -13.03 10.59
CA ARG A 116 8.48 -13.18 10.31
C ARG A 116 7.62 -12.78 11.49
N PHE A 117 6.50 -12.11 11.20
CA PHE A 117 5.40 -11.96 12.14
C PHE A 117 4.64 -13.30 12.32
N GLY A 118 3.76 -13.37 13.32
CA GLY A 118 2.92 -14.57 13.55
C GLY A 118 3.69 -15.79 14.08
N THR A 119 4.83 -15.56 14.71
CA THR A 119 5.63 -16.60 15.37
C THR A 119 5.41 -16.57 16.89
N TYR A 120 6.01 -17.51 17.63
CA TYR A 120 5.91 -17.51 19.09
C TYR A 120 6.50 -16.25 19.76
N ARG A 121 7.40 -15.52 19.08
CA ARG A 121 8.03 -14.29 19.59
C ARG A 121 7.35 -13.02 19.09
N TYR A 122 6.78 -13.06 17.90
CA TYR A 122 6.25 -11.89 17.21
C TYR A 122 4.79 -12.14 16.89
N GLN A 123 3.91 -11.29 17.40
CA GLN A 123 2.49 -11.33 17.11
C GLN A 123 2.25 -11.27 15.59
N ALA A 124 1.12 -11.84 15.13
CA ALA A 124 0.73 -11.70 13.74
C ALA A 124 0.42 -10.23 13.44
N ALA A 125 1.00 -9.72 12.35
CA ALA A 125 0.57 -8.44 11.79
C ALA A 125 -0.73 -8.68 11.01
N GLU A 126 -1.74 -7.85 11.23
CA GLU A 126 -3.06 -7.99 10.61
C GLU A 126 -3.41 -6.77 9.77
N LEU A 127 -3.99 -7.00 8.60
CA LEU A 127 -4.62 -5.93 7.84
C LEU A 127 -5.99 -5.62 8.46
N ARG A 128 -6.18 -4.38 8.89
CA ARG A 128 -7.39 -3.94 9.59
C ARG A 128 -7.80 -2.56 9.11
N TYR A 129 -9.09 -2.28 9.12
CA TYR A 129 -9.62 -0.96 8.74
C TYR A 129 -10.28 -0.28 9.93
N PHE A 130 -10.23 1.05 9.95
CA PHE A 130 -11.05 1.88 10.83
C PHE A 130 -12.26 2.37 10.04
N ASP A 131 -13.45 1.97 10.49
CA ASP A 131 -14.74 2.43 9.99
C ASP A 131 -14.94 3.92 10.35
N MET A 132 -14.66 4.79 9.39
CA MET A 132 -14.58 6.23 9.61
C MET A 132 -15.95 6.90 9.57
N ASP A 133 -16.91 6.35 8.81
CA ASP A 133 -18.27 6.88 8.71
C ASP A 133 -19.27 6.18 9.64
N GLY A 134 -18.87 5.07 10.27
CA GLY A 134 -19.62 4.36 11.30
C GLY A 134 -20.69 3.41 10.75
N ASP A 135 -20.58 3.01 9.49
CA ASP A 135 -21.56 2.18 8.81
C ASP A 135 -21.40 0.67 9.08
N LYS A 136 -20.32 0.28 9.78
CA LYS A 136 -19.93 -1.07 10.18
C LYS A 136 -19.52 -1.96 9.01
N SER A 137 -19.09 -1.37 7.92
CA SER A 137 -18.56 -2.05 6.75
C SER A 137 -17.27 -1.39 6.28
N TYR A 138 -16.52 -2.09 5.42
CA TYR A 138 -15.34 -1.52 4.79
C TYR A 138 -15.75 -0.81 3.50
N SER A 139 -15.35 0.45 3.38
CA SER A 139 -15.68 1.37 2.30
C SER A 139 -14.43 2.06 1.74
N ILE A 140 -14.62 2.84 0.67
CA ILE A 140 -13.53 3.60 0.04
C ILE A 140 -12.90 4.63 0.98
N ASN A 141 -13.66 5.15 1.95
CA ASN A 141 -13.19 6.18 2.85
C ASN A 141 -12.41 5.63 4.06
N ASP A 142 -12.51 4.32 4.31
CA ASP A 142 -11.95 3.73 5.51
C ASP A 142 -10.45 3.49 5.40
N PRO A 143 -9.63 4.12 6.25
CA PRO A 143 -8.20 3.88 6.25
C PRO A 143 -7.89 2.44 6.68
N VAL A 144 -6.90 1.84 6.02
CA VAL A 144 -6.39 0.49 6.30
C VAL A 144 -5.00 0.59 6.91
N TYR A 145 -4.75 -0.25 7.89
CA TYR A 145 -3.52 -0.34 8.66
C TYR A 145 -3.00 -1.77 8.62
N LEU A 146 -1.68 -1.89 8.66
CA LEU A 146 -1.01 -3.10 9.12
C LEU A 146 -0.79 -2.92 10.62
N ASP A 147 -1.63 -3.62 11.38
CA ASP A 147 -1.76 -3.52 12.82
C ASP A 147 -0.90 -4.61 13.48
N PHE A 148 0.01 -4.21 14.37
CA PHE A 148 0.91 -5.12 15.08
C PHE A 148 0.41 -5.48 16.49
N SER A 149 -0.65 -4.82 16.97
CA SER A 149 -1.33 -5.07 18.23
C SER A 149 -2.87 -5.04 18.01
N PRO A 150 -3.43 -6.06 17.32
CA PRO A 150 -4.78 -6.04 16.78
C PRO A 150 -5.88 -5.58 17.74
N GLY A 151 -6.69 -4.63 17.27
CA GLY A 151 -7.97 -4.24 17.89
C GLY A 151 -8.20 -2.73 17.88
N GLU A 152 -7.13 -1.94 17.87
CA GLU A 152 -7.16 -0.50 17.73
C GLU A 152 -5.89 -0.01 17.05
N VAL A 153 -5.98 1.12 16.36
CA VAL A 153 -4.82 1.77 15.74
C VAL A 153 -3.86 2.21 16.85
N SER A 154 -2.68 1.60 16.87
CA SER A 154 -1.67 1.76 17.91
C SER A 154 -0.41 2.42 17.35
N ALA A 155 0.38 3.07 18.23
CA ALA A 155 1.67 3.61 17.79
C ALA A 155 2.57 2.49 17.25
N GLY A 156 3.19 2.76 16.10
CA GLY A 156 3.99 1.79 15.37
C GLY A 156 3.23 1.08 14.25
N ASP A 157 1.90 1.05 14.25
CA ASP A 157 1.13 0.54 13.11
C ASP A 157 1.49 1.29 11.82
N VAL A 158 1.40 0.60 10.69
CA VAL A 158 1.68 1.19 9.38
C VAL A 158 0.36 1.51 8.69
N ARG A 159 0.21 2.74 8.22
CA ARG A 159 -0.90 3.13 7.35
C ARG A 159 -0.70 2.49 5.98
N ILE A 160 -1.48 1.47 5.66
CA ILE A 160 -1.47 0.86 4.32
C ILE A 160 -2.10 1.82 3.32
N THR A 161 -3.23 2.43 3.68
CA THR A 161 -3.79 3.56 2.94
C THR A 161 -3.64 4.85 3.75
N GLY A 162 -3.71 6.00 3.09
CA GLY A 162 -3.62 7.29 3.78
C GLY A 162 -4.77 7.50 4.77
N TYR A 163 -4.51 8.33 5.79
CA TYR A 163 -5.52 8.81 6.72
C TYR A 163 -5.87 10.27 6.39
N PRO A 164 -7.12 10.60 6.02
CA PRO A 164 -7.48 11.95 5.56
C PRO A 164 -7.45 13.02 6.65
N GLY A 165 -7.29 12.64 7.93
CA GLY A 165 -7.18 13.59 9.03
C GLY A 165 -8.48 14.32 9.37
N VAL A 166 -8.37 15.30 10.28
CA VAL A 166 -9.48 16.21 10.62
C VAL A 166 -9.63 17.38 9.64
N SER A 167 -8.74 17.46 8.64
CA SER A 167 -8.73 18.49 7.60
C SER A 167 -7.96 17.97 6.38
N PRO A 168 -8.39 18.29 5.14
CA PRO A 168 -7.69 17.88 3.91
C PRO A 168 -6.26 18.45 3.77
N LEU A 169 -5.82 19.31 4.70
CA LEU A 169 -4.45 19.83 4.77
C LEU A 169 -3.59 19.12 5.83
N VAL A 170 -4.16 18.20 6.61
CA VAL A 170 -3.52 17.50 7.73
C VAL A 170 -3.89 16.02 7.65
N GLY A 171 -3.54 15.38 6.53
CA GLY A 171 -3.63 13.93 6.34
C GLY A 171 -2.28 13.26 6.56
N TYR A 172 -2.30 11.94 6.70
CA TYR A 172 -1.10 11.10 6.70
C TYR A 172 -1.07 10.26 5.44
N GLU A 173 0.08 10.22 4.80
CA GLU A 173 0.28 9.43 3.59
C GLU A 173 0.35 7.93 3.90
N PRO A 174 0.06 7.06 2.92
CA PRO A 174 0.43 5.66 2.96
C PRO A 174 1.89 5.43 3.37
N ALA A 175 2.17 4.25 3.93
CA ALA A 175 3.44 3.80 4.47
C ALA A 175 4.00 4.59 5.68
N THR A 176 3.29 5.62 6.14
CA THR A 176 3.66 6.32 7.37
C THR A 176 3.27 5.49 8.59
N ARG A 177 4.06 5.63 9.67
CA ARG A 177 3.74 5.01 10.95
C ARG A 177 2.82 5.89 11.77
N VAL A 178 1.96 5.26 12.55
CA VAL A 178 1.13 5.93 13.54
C VAL A 178 1.96 6.30 14.76
N SER A 179 1.80 7.53 15.25
CA SER A 179 2.27 7.98 16.55
C SER A 179 1.11 8.10 17.55
N ASP A 180 1.40 8.06 18.85
CA ASP A 180 0.39 8.25 19.91
C ASP A 180 -0.32 9.61 19.85
N ALA A 181 0.28 10.60 19.20
CA ALA A 181 -0.28 11.93 19.05
C ALA A 181 -1.15 12.07 17.79
N ASP A 182 -1.16 11.06 16.92
CA ASP A 182 -1.87 11.13 15.66
C ASP A 182 -3.39 11.03 15.90
N PRO A 183 -4.22 11.74 15.12
CA PRO A 183 -5.67 11.78 15.30
C PRO A 183 -6.38 10.42 15.10
N ASP A 184 -5.74 9.49 14.42
CA ASP A 184 -6.19 8.11 14.21
C ASP A 184 -5.69 7.14 15.29
N SER A 185 -4.83 7.55 16.22
CA SER A 185 -4.43 6.72 17.36
C SER A 185 -5.62 6.40 18.29
N GLY A 186 -5.68 5.16 18.76
CA GLY A 186 -6.73 4.64 19.65
C GLY A 186 -8.09 4.44 18.96
N LYS A 187 -8.16 4.51 17.63
CA LYS A 187 -9.40 4.22 16.89
C LYS A 187 -9.61 2.71 16.81
N PRO A 188 -10.82 2.19 17.09
CA PRO A 188 -11.08 0.76 17.00
C PRO A 188 -10.96 0.29 15.55
N THR A 189 -10.35 -0.88 15.34
CA THR A 189 -10.17 -1.46 14.01
C THR A 189 -10.90 -2.80 13.88
N THR A 190 -11.35 -3.10 12.67
CA THR A 190 -11.92 -4.40 12.30
C THR A 190 -11.00 -5.09 11.31
N THR A 191 -10.84 -6.41 11.42
CA THR A 191 -10.08 -7.20 10.44
C THR A 191 -10.62 -6.95 9.04
N LEU A 192 -9.73 -6.59 8.11
CA LEU A 192 -10.07 -6.41 6.71
C LEU A 192 -10.10 -7.79 6.05
N PRO A 193 -11.26 -8.26 5.56
CA PRO A 193 -11.27 -9.45 4.71
C PRO A 193 -10.58 -9.13 3.39
N GLY A 194 -9.67 -10.01 2.97
CA GLY A 194 -9.05 -9.92 1.66
C GLY A 194 -7.97 -10.95 1.44
N VAL A 195 -7.52 -11.06 0.20
CA VAL A 195 -6.40 -11.92 -0.21
C VAL A 195 -5.44 -11.13 -1.09
N PHE A 196 -4.18 -11.53 -1.11
CA PHE A 196 -3.23 -10.96 -2.07
C PHE A 196 -3.38 -11.63 -3.43
N GLY A 197 -3.44 -10.80 -4.47
CA GLY A 197 -3.32 -11.20 -5.86
C GLY A 197 -2.37 -10.26 -6.58
N PHE A 198 -1.90 -10.66 -7.76
CA PHE A 198 -1.08 -9.79 -8.61
C PHE A 198 -1.67 -9.66 -10.00
N TYR A 199 -1.57 -8.46 -10.54
CA TYR A 199 -1.78 -8.19 -11.96
C TYR A 199 -0.51 -8.54 -12.71
N ASN A 200 -0.60 -9.56 -13.57
CA ASN A 200 0.49 -10.00 -14.42
C ASN A 200 0.60 -9.06 -15.64
N PHE A 201 1.38 -8.00 -15.49
CA PHE A 201 1.45 -6.90 -16.45
C PHE A 201 2.05 -7.36 -17.79
N PHE A 202 3.02 -8.28 -17.74
CA PHE A 202 3.70 -8.78 -18.94
C PHE A 202 3.04 -10.02 -19.55
N GLY A 203 2.01 -10.57 -18.91
CA GLY A 203 1.31 -11.78 -19.35
C GLY A 203 2.21 -13.02 -19.41
N ASN A 204 3.30 -13.04 -18.65
CA ASN A 204 4.24 -14.15 -18.61
C ASN A 204 3.58 -15.39 -17.95
N VAL A 205 3.88 -16.59 -18.46
CA VAL A 205 3.37 -17.83 -17.87
C VAL A 205 4.47 -18.88 -17.82
N ASN A 206 4.44 -19.73 -16.80
CA ASN A 206 5.33 -20.88 -16.73
C ASN A 206 4.86 -22.01 -17.66
N ASN A 207 5.64 -23.08 -17.75
CA ASN A 207 5.32 -24.24 -18.61
C ASN A 207 4.01 -24.97 -18.21
N GLY A 208 3.46 -24.69 -17.03
CA GLY A 208 2.16 -25.19 -16.59
C GLY A 208 0.99 -24.27 -16.95
N GLY A 209 1.24 -23.13 -17.59
CA GLY A 209 0.23 -22.12 -17.93
C GLY A 209 -0.17 -21.20 -16.78
N TRP A 210 0.55 -21.22 -15.66
CA TRP A 210 0.30 -20.33 -14.53
C TRP A 210 1.04 -19.02 -14.73
N ALA A 211 0.39 -17.91 -14.38
CA ALA A 211 1.03 -16.61 -14.30
C ALA A 211 2.25 -16.66 -13.36
N VAL A 212 3.28 -15.90 -13.70
CA VAL A 212 4.52 -15.83 -12.91
C VAL A 212 4.65 -14.42 -12.38
N TYR A 213 4.63 -14.26 -11.06
CA TYR A 213 4.92 -12.96 -10.46
C TYR A 213 6.39 -12.61 -10.66
N ASP A 214 6.68 -11.48 -11.31
CA ASP A 214 8.03 -10.95 -11.47
C ASP A 214 8.08 -9.40 -11.44
N GLY A 215 9.25 -8.84 -11.76
CA GLY A 215 9.50 -7.41 -11.67
C GLY A 215 8.61 -6.62 -12.63
N GLY A 216 7.82 -5.69 -12.08
CA GLY A 216 6.85 -4.85 -12.79
C GLY A 216 5.39 -5.32 -12.66
N ASP A 217 5.14 -6.50 -12.08
CA ASP A 217 3.80 -6.92 -11.69
C ASP A 217 3.30 -6.16 -10.45
N ILE A 218 2.00 -5.87 -10.43
CA ILE A 218 1.39 -5.05 -9.38
C ILE A 218 0.61 -5.93 -8.41
N ILE A 219 0.92 -5.85 -7.12
CA ILE A 219 0.20 -6.56 -6.07
C ILE A 219 -1.00 -5.73 -5.63
N TYR A 220 -2.14 -6.40 -5.52
CA TYR A 220 -3.36 -5.88 -4.93
C TYR A 220 -3.73 -6.68 -3.69
N LEU A 221 -4.25 -5.98 -2.69
CA LEU A 221 -5.13 -6.58 -1.70
C LEU A 221 -6.55 -6.59 -2.27
N ASP A 222 -7.00 -7.76 -2.71
CA ASP A 222 -8.36 -8.03 -3.16
C ASP A 222 -9.28 -8.16 -1.95
N THR A 223 -10.16 -7.18 -1.78
CA THR A 223 -11.09 -7.07 -0.66
C THR A 223 -12.46 -7.70 -0.95
N GLN A 224 -12.65 -8.19 -2.17
CA GLN A 224 -13.92 -8.73 -2.67
C GLN A 224 -13.82 -10.19 -3.13
N TYR A 225 -12.80 -10.92 -2.70
CA TYR A 225 -12.64 -12.36 -2.93
C TYR A 225 -13.97 -13.15 -2.82
N PRO A 226 -14.30 -14.08 -3.75
CA PRO A 226 -13.40 -14.75 -4.72
C PRO A 226 -13.39 -14.16 -6.14
N PHE A 227 -13.69 -12.87 -6.31
CA PHE A 227 -13.55 -12.25 -7.63
C PHE A 227 -12.06 -12.03 -7.93
N ASN A 228 -11.44 -12.96 -8.67
CA ASN A 228 -10.04 -12.86 -9.12
C ASN A 228 -9.85 -11.79 -10.21
N THR A 229 -10.34 -10.60 -9.96
CA THR A 229 -10.30 -9.43 -10.82
C THR A 229 -10.15 -8.22 -9.93
N ILE A 230 -9.41 -7.21 -10.35
CA ILE A 230 -9.30 -5.96 -9.62
C ILE A 230 -10.67 -5.29 -9.56
N THR A 231 -11.13 -4.99 -8.35
CA THR A 231 -12.41 -4.37 -8.09
C THR A 231 -12.25 -3.04 -7.37
N VAL A 232 -13.28 -2.20 -7.46
CA VAL A 232 -13.34 -0.96 -6.66
C VAL A 232 -13.14 -1.30 -5.18
N ASN A 233 -12.34 -0.49 -4.50
CA ASN A 233 -11.95 -0.60 -3.08
C ASN A 233 -10.80 -1.59 -2.78
N ASP A 234 -10.28 -2.31 -3.79
CA ASP A 234 -9.02 -3.02 -3.67
C ASP A 234 -7.86 -2.04 -3.51
N ILE A 235 -6.77 -2.49 -2.89
CA ILE A 235 -5.63 -1.62 -2.53
C ILE A 235 -4.38 -2.02 -3.29
N ARG A 236 -3.72 -1.06 -3.94
CA ARG A 236 -2.39 -1.25 -4.54
C ARG A 236 -1.33 -1.37 -3.45
N LEU A 237 -0.65 -2.51 -3.39
CA LEU A 237 0.46 -2.74 -2.48
C LEU A 237 1.82 -2.63 -3.15
N SER A 238 1.90 -2.63 -4.48
CA SER A 238 3.12 -2.25 -5.22
C SER A 238 2.85 -1.27 -6.35
N ILE A 239 3.92 -0.68 -6.90
CA ILE A 239 3.92 0.32 -7.99
C ILE A 239 5.11 0.17 -8.93
#